data_AF-A0A3D0YUP8-F1
#
_entry.id   AF-A0A3D0YUP8-F1
#
_cell.length_a   1.000
_cell.length_b   1.000
_cell.length_c   1.000
_cell.angle_alpha   90.00
_cell.angle_beta   90.00
_cell.angle_gamma   90.00
#
_symmetry.space_group_name_H-M   'P 1'
#
loop_
_entity.id
_entity.type
_entity.pdbx_description
1 polymer ?
#
loop_
_entity_poly.entity_id
_entity_poly.type
_entity_poly.pdbx_seq_one_letter_code
_entity_poly.pdbx_strand_id
1 'polypeptide(L)'
;MPSTLEQLGIKSDFEFIDPDHQQQALKLYQKVVRVAGDRSFDQLVNDADFLDLAAEFIRRLQEFITAENEVREKWNKNDLSQWVLSSGIANSNDGALYFIHTTFNMQKDGDISTHGDLSLHNYPQLNKLPPNLTVNGSLFLIKCRFLQHLPSRLHVIGDLDLSGCSALKSLPTDIWISGRLILDAATAHLYEQAEELWKKGQILSVTKNY
;
A
#
# COMPACT_ATOMS: atom_id res chain seq x y z
N MET A 1 -9.88 -21.19 -12.99
CA MET A 1 -10.75 -21.53 -11.84
C MET A 1 -9.92 -21.32 -10.59
N PRO A 2 -10.42 -20.58 -9.58
CA PRO A 2 -9.70 -20.42 -8.33
C PRO A 2 -9.50 -21.79 -7.65
N SER A 3 -8.35 -21.97 -7.01
CA SER A 3 -8.05 -23.20 -6.26
C SER A 3 -9.07 -23.43 -5.14
N THR A 4 -9.18 -24.66 -4.62
CA THR A 4 -10.11 -24.96 -3.52
C THR A 4 -9.85 -24.07 -2.29
N LEU A 5 -8.58 -23.75 -2.01
CA LEU A 5 -8.20 -22.84 -0.91
C LEU A 5 -8.57 -21.39 -1.20
N GLU A 6 -8.42 -20.93 -2.44
CA GLU A 6 -8.86 -19.59 -2.83
C GLU A 6 -10.38 -19.41 -2.72
N GLN A 7 -11.15 -20.47 -3.01
CA GLN A 7 -12.60 -20.47 -2.79
C GLN A 7 -12.98 -20.35 -1.31
N LEU A 8 -12.10 -20.79 -0.41
CA LEU A 8 -12.22 -20.63 1.04
C LEU A 8 -11.62 -19.31 1.56
N GLY A 9 -11.12 -18.44 0.67
CA GLY A 9 -10.46 -17.20 1.05
C GLY A 9 -9.05 -17.37 1.63
N ILE A 10 -8.46 -18.57 1.54
CA ILE A 10 -7.11 -18.87 2.02
C ILE A 10 -6.11 -18.67 0.89
N LYS A 11 -5.27 -17.64 1.02
CA LYS A 11 -4.26 -17.26 0.01
C LYS A 11 -2.86 -17.18 0.62
N SER A 12 -1.84 -17.27 -0.22
CA SER A 12 -0.42 -17.19 0.15
C SER A 12 0.19 -15.81 -0.02
N ASP A 13 -0.57 -14.84 -0.54
CA ASP A 13 -0.09 -13.53 -1.00
C ASP A 13 0.05 -12.49 0.13
N PHE A 14 -0.04 -12.92 1.40
CA PHE A 14 0.21 -12.05 2.54
C PHE A 14 1.70 -11.76 2.68
N GLU A 15 2.07 -10.48 2.49
CA GLU A 15 3.39 -9.93 2.78
C GLU A 15 3.34 -9.16 4.12
N PHE A 16 4.18 -9.58 5.07
CA PHE A 16 4.37 -8.99 6.39
C PHE A 16 5.73 -8.27 6.46
N ILE A 17 5.76 -7.15 7.17
CA ILE A 17 6.99 -6.36 7.38
C ILE A 17 7.90 -7.08 8.38
N ASP A 18 7.32 -7.69 9.42
CA ASP A 18 8.09 -8.46 10.40
C ASP A 18 8.50 -9.83 9.81
N PRO A 19 9.82 -10.14 9.71
CA PRO A 19 10.28 -11.41 9.16
C PRO A 19 9.78 -12.64 9.94
N ASP A 20 9.56 -12.51 11.24
CA ASP A 20 9.03 -13.60 12.07
C ASP A 20 7.54 -13.83 11.78
N HIS A 21 6.74 -12.76 11.67
CA HIS A 21 5.35 -12.87 11.21
C HIS A 21 5.28 -13.51 9.83
N GLN A 22 6.13 -13.09 8.88
CA GLN A 22 6.20 -13.68 7.54
C GLN A 22 6.53 -15.18 7.60
N GLN A 23 7.53 -15.56 8.42
CA GLN A 23 7.94 -16.95 8.55
C GLN A 23 6.84 -17.81 9.18
N GLN A 24 6.17 -17.31 10.22
CA GLN A 24 5.08 -18.01 10.89
C GLN A 24 3.87 -18.17 9.96
N ALA A 25 3.48 -17.11 9.24
CA ALA A 25 2.39 -17.15 8.28
C ALA A 25 2.66 -18.18 7.17
N LEU A 26 3.87 -18.20 6.61
CA LEU A 26 4.26 -19.16 5.58
C LEU A 26 4.22 -20.61 6.08
N LYS A 27 4.75 -20.87 7.29
CA LYS A 27 4.70 -22.21 7.90
C LYS A 27 3.27 -22.70 8.08
N LEU A 28 2.37 -21.82 8.54
CA LEU A 28 0.98 -22.17 8.78
C LEU A 28 0.22 -22.38 7.45
N TYR A 29 0.47 -21.53 6.44
CA TYR A 29 -0.05 -21.72 5.10
C TYR A 29 0.39 -23.06 4.49
N GLN A 30 1.68 -23.41 4.60
CA GLN A 30 2.19 -24.71 4.14
C GLN A 30 1.52 -25.89 4.85
N LYS A 31 1.24 -25.76 6.15
CA LYS A 31 0.48 -26.76 6.91
C LYS A 31 -0.95 -26.88 6.38
N VAL A 32 -1.63 -25.77 6.11
CA VAL A 32 -2.98 -25.75 5.50
C VAL A 32 -2.96 -26.43 4.13
N VAL A 33 -2.03 -26.08 3.24
CA VAL A 33 -1.90 -26.68 1.90
C VAL A 33 -1.66 -28.19 2.00
N ARG A 34 -0.75 -28.61 2.88
CA ARG A 34 -0.43 -30.03 3.08
C ARG A 34 -1.64 -30.82 3.57
N VAL A 35 -2.39 -30.28 4.52
CA VAL A 35 -3.58 -30.93 5.06
C VAL A 35 -4.69 -30.93 4.01
N ALA A 36 -4.89 -29.84 3.28
CA ALA A 36 -5.88 -29.75 2.21
C ALA A 36 -5.65 -30.82 1.13
N GLY A 37 -4.41 -30.94 0.64
CA GLY A 37 -4.06 -31.86 -0.45
C GLY A 37 -4.92 -31.59 -1.69
N ASP A 38 -5.36 -32.66 -2.36
CA ASP A 38 -6.20 -32.58 -3.57
C ASP A 38 -7.71 -32.62 -3.27
N ARG A 39 -8.10 -32.39 -2.01
CA ARG A 39 -9.50 -32.51 -1.58
C ARG A 39 -10.38 -31.42 -2.20
N SER A 40 -11.62 -31.78 -2.49
CA SER A 40 -12.61 -30.84 -3.02
C SER A 40 -13.09 -29.87 -1.94
N PHE A 41 -13.74 -28.79 -2.36
CA PHE A 41 -14.33 -27.80 -1.45
C PHE A 41 -15.27 -28.48 -0.45
N ASP A 42 -16.18 -29.32 -0.93
CA ASP A 42 -17.14 -30.04 -0.10
C ASP A 42 -16.47 -30.96 0.93
N GLN A 43 -15.35 -31.60 0.57
CA GLN A 43 -14.61 -32.44 1.50
C GLN A 43 -13.94 -31.62 2.61
N LEU A 44 -13.44 -30.43 2.28
CA LEU A 44 -12.76 -29.55 3.24
C LEU A 44 -13.74 -28.87 4.19
N VAL A 45 -14.87 -28.36 3.70
CA VAL A 45 -15.86 -27.66 4.55
C VAL A 45 -16.63 -28.59 5.48
N ASN A 46 -16.58 -29.91 5.25
CA ASN A 46 -17.19 -30.91 6.12
C ASN A 46 -16.16 -31.62 7.03
N ASP A 47 -14.90 -31.19 7.02
CA ASP A 47 -13.84 -31.71 7.89
C ASP A 47 -13.56 -30.72 9.04
N ALA A 48 -13.94 -31.12 10.25
CA ALA A 48 -13.78 -30.29 11.45
C ALA A 48 -12.31 -29.95 11.76
N ASP A 49 -11.38 -30.91 11.59
CA ASP A 49 -9.96 -30.70 11.89
C ASP A 49 -9.34 -29.71 10.89
N PHE A 50 -9.76 -29.79 9.63
CA PHE A 50 -9.36 -28.82 8.62
C PHE A 50 -9.93 -27.43 8.90
N LEU A 51 -11.20 -27.33 9.27
CA LEU A 51 -11.82 -26.05 9.60
C LEU A 51 -11.16 -25.38 10.81
N ASP A 52 -10.79 -26.15 11.84
CA ASP A 52 -10.03 -25.63 12.99
C ASP A 52 -8.66 -25.10 12.58
N LEU A 53 -7.95 -25.81 11.68
CA LEU A 53 -6.67 -25.36 11.13
C LEU A 53 -6.83 -24.09 10.27
N ALA A 54 -7.88 -24.01 9.46
CA ALA A 54 -8.19 -22.82 8.67
C ALA A 54 -8.52 -21.62 9.57
N ALA A 55 -9.29 -21.83 10.63
CA ALA A 55 -9.60 -20.80 11.63
C ALA A 55 -8.33 -20.34 12.38
N GLU A 56 -7.44 -21.28 12.74
CA GLU A 56 -6.13 -20.97 13.33
C GLU A 56 -5.31 -20.08 12.38
N PHE A 57 -5.26 -20.43 11.10
CA PHE A 57 -4.58 -19.64 10.07
C PHE A 57 -5.10 -18.22 9.98
N ILE A 58 -6.42 -18.05 9.82
CA ILE A 58 -7.05 -16.73 9.72
C ILE A 58 -6.81 -15.91 10.98
N ARG A 59 -6.96 -16.50 12.17
CA ARG A 59 -6.72 -15.82 13.44
C ARG A 59 -5.28 -15.33 13.58
N ARG A 60 -4.29 -16.15 13.22
CA ARG A 60 -2.88 -15.73 13.27
C ARG A 60 -2.57 -14.60 12.29
N LEU A 61 -3.12 -14.64 11.08
CA LEU A 61 -2.99 -13.53 10.14
C LEU A 61 -3.58 -12.23 10.71
N GLN A 62 -4.76 -12.29 11.32
CA GLN A 62 -5.38 -11.13 11.96
C GLN A 62 -4.53 -10.56 13.10
N GLU A 63 -3.93 -11.42 13.92
CA GLU A 63 -3.01 -11.01 14.98
C GLU A 63 -1.78 -10.30 14.43
N PHE A 64 -1.13 -10.85 13.40
CA PHE A 64 0.03 -10.23 12.76
C PHE A 64 -0.33 -8.89 12.11
N ILE A 65 -1.45 -8.82 11.37
CA ILE A 65 -1.93 -7.57 10.77
C ILE A 65 -2.16 -6.52 11.86
N THR A 66 -2.78 -6.91 12.97
CA THR A 66 -3.07 -5.99 14.10
C THR A 66 -1.79 -5.50 14.75
N ALA A 67 -0.86 -6.40 15.07
CA ALA A 67 0.42 -6.06 15.67
C ALA A 67 1.22 -5.10 14.78
N GLU A 68 1.28 -5.36 13.47
CA GLU A 68 1.93 -4.45 12.53
C GLU A 68 1.20 -3.12 12.39
N ASN A 69 -0.12 -3.07 12.50
CA ASN A 69 -0.89 -1.82 12.49
C ASN A 69 -0.63 -0.97 13.74
N GLU A 70 -0.36 -1.58 14.90
CA GLU A 70 -0.11 -0.86 16.17
C GLU A 70 1.23 -0.12 16.16
N VAL A 71 2.27 -0.72 15.59
CA VAL A 71 3.62 -0.14 15.56
C VAL A 71 3.86 0.86 14.42
N ARG A 72 2.87 1.03 13.52
CA ARG A 72 3.03 1.95 12.39
C ARG A 72 3.11 3.40 12.80
N GLU A 73 3.87 4.16 12.01
CA GLU A 73 3.87 5.61 12.08
C GLU A 73 2.44 6.11 11.80
N LYS A 74 1.89 6.87 12.74
CA LYS A 74 0.56 7.47 12.66
C LYS A 74 0.72 8.97 12.81
N TRP A 75 0.26 9.70 11.80
CA TRP A 75 0.30 11.15 11.85
C TRP A 75 -0.98 11.69 12.47
N ASN A 76 -0.80 12.61 13.41
CA ASN A 76 -1.90 13.46 13.89
C ASN A 76 -1.99 14.75 13.04
N LYS A 77 -2.99 15.59 13.33
CA LYS A 77 -3.21 16.86 12.61
C LYS A 77 -1.99 17.78 12.63
N ASN A 78 -1.22 17.79 13.71
CA ASN A 78 -0.03 18.61 13.83
C ASN A 78 1.09 18.08 12.92
N ASP A 79 1.32 16.78 12.87
CA ASP A 79 2.31 16.17 11.97
C ASP A 79 1.99 16.50 10.51
N LEU A 80 0.71 16.36 10.12
CA LEU A 80 0.25 16.68 8.78
C LEU A 80 0.42 18.19 8.47
N SER A 81 0.14 19.06 9.44
CA SER A 81 0.35 20.52 9.29
C SER A 81 1.84 20.86 9.12
N GLN A 82 2.71 20.24 9.91
CA GLN A 82 4.16 20.42 9.77
C GLN A 82 4.67 19.89 8.44
N TRP A 83 4.14 18.77 7.95
CA TRP A 83 4.46 18.24 6.64
C TRP A 83 4.06 19.21 5.51
N VAL A 84 2.85 19.77 5.56
CA VAL A 84 2.39 20.76 4.56
C VAL A 84 3.30 22.00 4.53
N LEU A 85 3.66 22.53 5.70
CA LEU A 85 4.52 23.70 5.80
C LEU A 85 5.96 23.40 5.36
N SER A 86 6.56 22.33 5.87
CA SER A 86 7.95 21.95 5.57
C SER A 86 8.15 21.52 4.12
N SER A 87 7.12 20.95 3.48
CA SER A 87 7.16 20.59 2.04
C SER A 87 6.97 21.81 1.13
N GLY A 88 6.65 22.98 1.68
CA GLY A 88 6.37 24.21 0.93
C GLY A 88 5.01 24.23 0.24
N ILE A 89 4.10 23.31 0.61
CA ILE A 89 2.74 23.23 0.06
C ILE A 89 1.92 24.44 0.48
N ALA A 90 2.07 24.88 1.73
CA ALA A 90 1.54 26.14 2.22
C ALA A 90 2.64 26.98 2.87
N ASN A 91 2.46 28.30 2.84
CA ASN A 91 3.40 29.28 3.41
C ASN A 91 2.92 29.89 4.74
N SER A 92 1.77 29.43 5.25
CA SER A 92 1.18 29.90 6.51
C SER A 92 0.38 28.78 7.19
N ASN A 93 0.18 28.90 8.50
CA ASN A 93 -0.61 27.94 9.28
C ASN A 93 -2.05 27.87 8.76
N ASP A 94 -2.67 29.02 8.46
CA ASP A 94 -4.04 29.06 7.93
C ASP A 94 -4.14 28.40 6.56
N GLY A 95 -3.14 28.62 5.69
CA GLY A 95 -3.05 27.96 4.40
C GLY A 95 -2.87 26.44 4.56
N ALA A 96 -2.06 26.01 5.53
CA ALA A 96 -1.87 24.59 5.81
C ALA A 96 -3.15 23.93 6.33
N LEU A 97 -3.86 24.57 7.27
CA LEU A 97 -5.13 24.11 7.79
C LEU A 97 -6.20 24.04 6.70
N TYR A 98 -6.28 25.06 5.83
CA TYR A 98 -7.21 25.08 4.71
C TYR A 98 -6.93 23.94 3.72
N PHE A 99 -5.66 23.76 3.34
CA PHE A 99 -5.26 22.66 2.47
C PHE A 99 -5.61 21.31 3.09
N ILE A 100 -5.31 21.11 4.38
CA ILE A 100 -5.62 19.87 5.08
C ILE A 100 -7.12 19.60 5.10
N HIS A 101 -7.92 20.59 5.47
CA HIS A 101 -9.37 20.46 5.59
C HIS A 101 -10.05 20.16 4.24
N THR A 102 -9.56 20.76 3.16
CA THR A 102 -10.14 20.54 1.82
C THR A 102 -9.61 19.27 1.16
N THR A 103 -8.43 18.81 1.53
CA THR A 103 -7.76 17.69 0.85
C THR A 103 -7.94 16.36 1.57
N PHE A 104 -7.89 16.34 2.90
CA PHE A 104 -7.78 15.10 3.68
C PHE A 104 -8.95 14.86 4.63
N ASN A 105 -9.26 13.58 4.81
CA ASN A 105 -10.02 13.03 5.91
C ASN A 105 -9.08 12.19 6.79
N MET A 106 -9.12 12.42 8.10
CA MET A 106 -8.29 11.72 9.09
C MET A 106 -9.17 10.84 9.98
N GLN A 107 -8.86 9.55 10.01
CA GLN A 107 -9.53 8.59 10.88
C GLN A 107 -8.89 8.53 12.27
N LYS A 108 -9.61 7.95 13.24
CA LYS A 108 -9.17 7.90 14.65
C LYS A 108 -7.97 6.97 14.88
N ASP A 109 -7.79 6.00 13.99
CA ASP A 109 -6.70 5.01 14.01
C ASP A 109 -5.42 5.52 13.36
N GLY A 110 -5.42 6.74 12.81
CA GLY A 110 -4.26 7.36 12.15
C GLY A 110 -4.25 7.20 10.63
N ASP A 111 -5.29 6.59 10.04
CA ASP A 111 -5.40 6.49 8.60
C ASP A 111 -5.76 7.85 7.97
N ILE A 112 -5.07 8.15 6.87
CA ILE A 112 -5.22 9.42 6.16
C ILE A 112 -5.72 9.11 4.75
N SER A 113 -6.85 9.69 4.39
CA SER A 113 -7.40 9.58 3.05
C SER A 113 -7.62 10.95 2.42
N THR A 114 -7.57 11.05 1.10
CA THR A 114 -7.91 12.30 0.40
C THR A 114 -9.39 12.34 0.03
N HIS A 115 -9.98 13.52 -0.18
CA HIS A 115 -11.36 13.62 -0.72
C HIS A 115 -11.44 13.23 -2.22
N GLY A 116 -10.33 13.25 -2.93
CA GLY A 116 -10.23 12.95 -4.36
C GLY A 116 -8.77 12.95 -4.81
N ASP A 117 -8.47 13.64 -5.91
CA ASP A 117 -7.10 13.74 -6.42
C ASP A 117 -6.18 14.49 -5.45
N LEU A 118 -4.92 14.09 -5.41
CA LEU A 118 -3.84 14.82 -4.74
C LEU A 118 -2.79 15.21 -5.76
N SER A 119 -2.71 16.51 -6.05
CA SER A 119 -1.81 17.08 -7.05
C SER A 119 -0.67 17.85 -6.38
N LEU A 120 0.53 17.28 -6.40
CA LEU A 120 1.76 17.86 -5.85
C LEU A 120 2.78 18.02 -6.96
N HIS A 121 2.91 19.25 -7.48
CA HIS A 121 3.79 19.57 -8.60
C HIS A 121 4.89 20.53 -8.18
N ASN A 122 6.15 20.19 -8.50
CA ASN A 122 7.32 21.04 -8.27
C ASN A 122 7.51 21.45 -6.79
N TYR A 123 7.32 20.53 -5.85
CA TYR A 123 7.68 20.74 -4.45
C TYR A 123 9.07 20.18 -4.16
N PRO A 124 10.15 20.99 -4.22
CA PRO A 124 11.52 20.52 -4.01
C PRO A 124 11.81 20.17 -2.55
N GLN A 125 10.98 20.59 -1.59
CA GLN A 125 11.16 20.22 -0.18
C GLN A 125 10.36 18.96 0.21
N LEU A 126 9.50 18.46 -0.68
CA LEU A 126 8.72 17.25 -0.44
C LEU A 126 9.64 16.03 -0.48
N ASN A 127 9.90 15.43 0.68
CA ASN A 127 10.80 14.28 0.84
C ASN A 127 10.09 12.98 1.28
N LYS A 128 8.88 13.08 1.82
CA LYS A 128 7.99 11.96 2.19
C LYS A 128 6.52 12.36 2.04
N LEU A 129 5.64 11.38 2.00
CA LEU A 129 4.19 11.55 2.09
C LEU A 129 3.69 11.10 3.48
N PRO A 130 2.44 11.42 3.85
CA PRO A 130 1.81 10.85 5.04
C PRO A 130 1.83 9.32 5.01
N PRO A 131 2.09 8.64 6.15
CA PRO A 131 2.00 7.19 6.24
C PRO A 131 0.55 6.73 6.08
N ASN A 132 0.35 5.50 5.59
CA ASN A 132 -0.98 4.90 5.37
C ASN A 132 -1.91 5.78 4.52
N LEU A 133 -1.35 6.48 3.53
CA LEU A 133 -2.11 7.38 2.67
C LEU A 133 -2.97 6.57 1.69
N THR A 134 -4.28 6.84 1.70
CA THR A 134 -5.21 6.43 0.66
C THR A 134 -5.61 7.63 -0.19
N VAL A 135 -5.33 7.60 -1.48
CA VAL A 135 -5.77 8.64 -2.41
C VAL A 135 -7.03 8.17 -3.12
N ASN A 136 -8.17 8.80 -2.81
CA ASN A 136 -9.47 8.43 -3.35
C ASN A 136 -9.67 8.83 -4.82
N GLY A 137 -8.68 9.51 -5.41
CA GLY A 137 -8.57 9.79 -6.83
C GLY A 137 -7.17 9.46 -7.35
N SER A 138 -6.65 10.27 -8.26
CA SER A 138 -5.29 10.16 -8.79
C SER A 138 -4.27 10.90 -7.93
N LEU A 139 -3.05 10.37 -7.87
CA LEU A 139 -1.92 10.96 -7.16
C LEU A 139 -0.89 11.46 -8.18
N PHE A 140 -0.70 12.77 -8.25
CA PHE A 140 0.28 13.38 -9.14
C PHE A 140 1.46 13.92 -8.33
N LEU A 141 2.60 13.25 -8.41
CA LEU A 141 3.87 13.65 -7.80
C LEU A 141 4.85 14.04 -8.90
N ILE A 142 4.66 15.21 -9.50
CA ILE A 142 5.42 15.61 -10.68
C ILE A 142 6.54 16.55 -10.27
N LYS A 143 7.78 16.20 -10.64
CA LYS A 143 9.00 16.97 -10.35
C LYS A 143 9.24 17.19 -8.84
N CYS A 144 8.81 16.25 -8.00
CA CYS A 144 9.14 16.19 -6.57
C CYS A 144 10.54 15.56 -6.40
N ARG A 145 11.57 16.30 -6.80
CA ARG A 145 12.95 15.78 -7.00
C ARG A 145 13.65 15.26 -5.74
N PHE A 146 13.14 15.58 -4.54
CA PHE A 146 13.71 15.14 -3.26
C PHE A 146 12.89 14.04 -2.58
N LEU A 147 11.79 13.60 -3.19
CA LEU A 147 11.00 12.47 -2.70
C LEU A 147 11.81 11.19 -2.85
N GLN A 148 12.21 10.58 -1.74
CA GLN A 148 13.08 9.40 -1.75
C GLN A 148 12.32 8.08 -1.64
N HIS A 149 11.16 8.11 -0.98
CA HIS A 149 10.37 6.95 -0.64
C HIS A 149 8.88 7.29 -0.72
N LEU A 150 8.09 6.35 -1.22
CA LEU A 150 6.64 6.33 -1.02
C LEU A 150 6.33 5.62 0.30
N PRO A 151 5.22 5.96 0.98
CA PRO A 151 4.81 5.27 2.19
C PRO A 151 4.42 3.83 1.85
N SER A 152 4.68 2.91 2.78
CA SER A 152 4.11 1.56 2.70
C SER A 152 2.58 1.63 2.69
N ARG A 153 1.95 0.66 2.04
CA ARG A 153 0.48 0.57 1.89
C ARG A 153 -0.17 1.79 1.26
N LEU A 154 0.56 2.48 0.37
CA LEU A 154 -0.01 3.53 -0.45
C LEU A 154 -1.09 2.93 -1.36
N HIS A 155 -2.33 3.38 -1.19
CA HIS A 155 -3.46 2.99 -2.05
C HIS A 155 -3.88 4.19 -2.90
N VAL A 156 -3.96 4.01 -4.22
CA VAL A 156 -4.40 5.05 -5.17
C VAL A 156 -5.52 4.48 -6.01
N ILE A 157 -6.70 5.10 -5.96
CA ILE A 157 -7.87 4.67 -6.74
C ILE A 157 -7.68 5.03 -8.22
N GLY A 158 -7.06 6.17 -8.51
CA GLY A 158 -6.78 6.64 -9.86
C GLY A 158 -5.39 6.27 -10.38
N ASP A 159 -4.82 7.16 -11.17
CA ASP A 159 -3.46 7.04 -11.70
C ASP A 159 -2.43 7.53 -10.67
N LEU A 160 -1.21 6.97 -10.71
CA LEU A 160 -0.04 7.48 -10.00
C LEU A 160 0.97 8.01 -11.02
N ASP A 161 1.25 9.30 -10.99
CA ASP A 161 2.30 9.94 -11.80
C ASP A 161 3.50 10.30 -10.94
N LEU A 162 4.67 9.73 -11.27
CA LEU A 162 5.94 9.97 -10.59
C LEU A 162 6.96 10.69 -11.49
N SER A 163 6.51 11.28 -12.60
CA SER A 163 7.38 11.91 -13.59
C SER A 163 8.28 12.98 -12.94
N GLY A 164 9.59 12.88 -13.15
CA GLY A 164 10.56 13.81 -12.60
C GLY A 164 10.91 13.60 -11.13
N CYS A 165 10.49 12.50 -10.48
CA CYS A 165 10.88 12.12 -9.12
C CYS A 165 12.25 11.40 -9.10
N SER A 166 13.31 12.10 -9.50
CA SER A 166 14.65 11.52 -9.72
C SER A 166 15.33 10.92 -8.48
N ALA A 167 14.92 11.30 -7.27
CA ALA A 167 15.50 10.77 -6.03
C ALA A 167 14.76 9.54 -5.47
N LEU A 168 13.62 9.16 -6.08
CA LEU A 168 12.81 8.05 -5.60
C LEU A 168 13.56 6.74 -5.82
N LYS A 169 13.85 5.98 -4.76
CA LYS A 169 14.78 4.83 -4.85
C LYS A 169 14.10 3.53 -5.29
N SER A 170 12.86 3.33 -4.85
CA SER A 170 12.10 2.10 -5.07
C SER A 170 10.60 2.35 -4.92
N LEU A 171 9.80 1.47 -5.50
CA LEU A 171 8.38 1.34 -5.24
C LEU A 171 8.17 0.39 -4.05
N PRO A 172 7.24 0.70 -3.12
CA PRO A 172 6.85 -0.24 -2.05
C PRO A 172 6.26 -1.52 -2.66
N THR A 173 6.55 -2.69 -2.08
CA THR A 173 5.97 -3.96 -2.57
C THR A 173 4.49 -4.09 -2.25
N ASP A 174 4.00 -3.35 -1.25
CA ASP A 174 2.62 -3.31 -0.77
C ASP A 174 1.82 -2.11 -1.31
N ILE A 175 2.25 -1.52 -2.43
CA ILE A 175 1.52 -0.46 -3.13
C ILE A 175 0.33 -1.05 -3.92
N TRP A 176 -0.75 -0.29 -4.03
CA TRP A 176 -1.90 -0.63 -4.86
C TRP A 176 -2.39 0.58 -5.65
N ILE A 177 -2.48 0.46 -6.97
CA ILE A 177 -2.90 1.53 -7.89
C ILE A 177 -3.96 0.95 -8.82
N SER A 178 -5.21 1.39 -8.70
CA SER A 178 -6.27 0.82 -9.57
C SER A 178 -6.21 1.37 -11.00
N GLY A 179 -5.46 2.46 -11.23
CA GLY A 179 -5.15 3.01 -12.55
C GLY A 179 -3.72 2.72 -13.03
N ARG A 180 -3.16 3.67 -13.77
CA ARG A 180 -1.86 3.58 -14.43
C ARG A 180 -0.75 4.09 -13.52
N LEU A 181 0.41 3.45 -13.61
CA LEU A 181 1.66 4.00 -13.10
C LEU A 181 2.40 4.71 -14.23
N ILE A 182 2.59 6.02 -14.11
CA ILE A 182 3.27 6.86 -15.09
C ILE A 182 4.67 7.19 -14.58
N LEU A 183 5.66 6.80 -15.38
CA LEU A 183 7.08 6.98 -15.12
C LEU A 183 7.72 7.64 -16.35
N ASP A 184 8.83 8.34 -16.13
CA ASP A 184 9.59 9.03 -17.17
C ASP A 184 11.09 8.65 -17.13
N ALA A 185 11.90 9.30 -17.97
CA ALA A 185 13.35 9.09 -17.98
C ALA A 185 14.01 9.30 -16.61
N ALA A 186 13.48 10.19 -15.75
CA ALA A 186 14.02 10.43 -14.42
C ALA A 186 13.72 9.30 -13.42
N THR A 187 12.78 8.42 -13.76
CA THR A 187 12.34 7.29 -12.92
C THR A 187 12.53 5.94 -13.62
N ALA A 188 13.39 5.89 -14.64
CA ALA A 188 13.61 4.70 -15.48
C ALA A 188 14.13 3.48 -14.71
N HIS A 189 14.87 3.69 -13.61
CA HIS A 189 15.34 2.59 -12.75
C HIS A 189 14.20 1.87 -12.01
N LEU A 190 13.00 2.45 -11.96
CA LEU A 190 11.82 1.83 -11.34
C LEU A 190 11.03 0.94 -12.31
N TYR A 191 11.39 0.92 -13.60
CA TYR A 191 10.63 0.18 -14.61
C TYR A 191 10.51 -1.31 -14.28
N GLU A 192 11.60 -1.96 -13.84
CA GLU A 192 11.55 -3.38 -13.49
C GLU A 192 10.59 -3.66 -12.33
N GLN A 193 10.64 -2.83 -11.28
CA GLN A 193 9.72 -2.94 -10.14
C GLN A 193 8.26 -2.70 -10.57
N ALA A 194 8.03 -1.74 -11.47
CA ALA A 194 6.70 -1.46 -12.01
C ALA A 194 6.14 -2.65 -12.81
N GLU A 195 6.95 -3.32 -13.62
CA GLU A 195 6.53 -4.52 -14.34
C GLU A 195 6.17 -5.67 -13.38
N GLU A 196 6.90 -5.84 -12.27
CA GLU A 196 6.58 -6.85 -11.26
C GLU A 196 5.25 -6.54 -10.56
N LEU A 197 4.99 -5.28 -10.20
CA LEU A 197 3.69 -4.87 -9.63
C LEU A 197 2.54 -5.10 -10.63
N TRP A 198 2.76 -4.87 -11.92
CA TRP A 198 1.78 -5.15 -12.96
C TRP A 198 1.47 -6.64 -13.09
N LYS A 199 2.49 -7.50 -13.08
CA LYS A 199 2.32 -8.97 -13.08
C LYS A 199 1.57 -9.47 -11.85
N LYS A 200 1.77 -8.83 -10.69
CA LYS A 200 1.03 -9.10 -9.45
C LYS A 200 -0.41 -8.57 -9.47
N GLY A 201 -0.81 -7.81 -10.50
CA GLY A 201 -2.15 -7.21 -10.60
C GLY A 201 -2.36 -6.03 -9.65
N GLN A 202 -1.29 -5.48 -9.07
CA GLN A 202 -1.35 -4.35 -8.15
C GLN A 202 -1.50 -3.01 -8.88
N ILE A 203 -1.22 -2.99 -10.18
CA ILE A 203 -1.36 -1.83 -11.06
C ILE A 203 -2.01 -2.25 -12.38
N LEU A 204 -2.83 -1.37 -12.99
CA LEU A 204 -3.54 -1.70 -14.23
C LEU A 204 -2.58 -1.73 -15.45
N SER A 205 -1.68 -0.76 -15.54
CA SER A 205 -0.66 -0.69 -16.59
C SER A 205 0.46 0.28 -16.24
N VAL A 206 1.58 0.18 -16.96
CA VAL A 206 2.74 1.08 -16.85
C VAL A 206 2.84 1.95 -18.10
N THR A 207 2.91 3.27 -17.92
CA THR A 207 3.20 4.23 -18.99
C THR A 207 4.62 4.77 -18.82
N LYS A 208 5.41 4.70 -19.90
CA LYS A 208 6.81 5.16 -19.93
C LYS A 208 6.89 6.38 -20.86
N ASN A 209 7.09 7.57 -20.27
CA ASN A 209 7.28 8.81 -21.00
C ASN A 209 8.79 9.03 -21.23
N TYR A 210 9.22 8.96 -22.50
CA TYR A 210 10.62 9.16 -22.88
C TYR A 210 10.96 10.62 -23.10
#